data_AF-G4QKA8-F1
#
_entry.id   AF-G4QKA8-F1
#
_cell.length_a   1.000
_cell.length_b   1.000
_cell.length_c   1.000
_cell.angle_alpha   90.00
_cell.angle_beta   90.00
_cell.angle_gamma   90.00
#
_symmetry.space_group_name_H-M   'P 1'
#
loop_
_entity.id
_entity.type
_entity.pdbx_description
1 polymer ?
#
loop_
_entity_poly.entity_id
_entity_poly.type
_entity_poly.pdbx_seq_one_letter_code
_entity_poly.pdbx_strand_id
1 'polypeptide(L)'
;MNKLRVSFSRVVVTAIASTIILAGCSSPFAESMRKVTYAPEFKYTEQAVLRSDMDKLGQQMSLLEQALAKPYGETEDEIEAQREEVLDALRNMSAIASRLKTGSEGANHPFMEDYMQDFMSKVDKARVAASFEQPRYYFAGKVAGGCTSCHKVNR
;
A
#
# COMPACT_ATOMS: atom_id res chain seq x y z
N MET A 1 26.95 3.40 -60.65
CA MET A 1 26.38 4.50 -59.82
C MET A 1 25.18 4.08 -58.96
N ASN A 2 24.38 3.06 -59.32
CA ASN A 2 23.20 2.66 -58.51
C ASN A 2 23.50 2.00 -57.15
N LYS A 3 24.62 1.25 -57.00
CA LYS A 3 24.94 0.57 -55.74
C LYS A 3 25.34 1.53 -54.59
N LEU A 4 26.01 2.65 -54.91
CA LEU A 4 26.34 3.69 -53.93
C LEU A 4 25.11 4.46 -53.46
N ARG A 5 24.16 4.74 -54.36
CA ARG A 5 22.88 5.40 -54.04
C ARG A 5 22.01 4.57 -53.09
N VAL A 6 21.96 3.25 -53.28
CA VAL A 6 21.21 2.33 -52.41
C VAL A 6 21.85 2.18 -51.04
N SER A 7 23.19 2.12 -50.96
CA SER A 7 23.90 2.06 -49.68
C SER A 7 23.72 3.35 -48.87
N PHE A 8 23.81 4.51 -49.52
CA PHE A 8 23.59 5.81 -48.89
C PHE A 8 22.14 5.97 -48.38
N SER A 9 21.16 5.52 -49.17
CA SER A 9 19.74 5.52 -48.75
C SER A 9 19.49 4.65 -47.53
N ARG A 10 20.15 3.48 -47.42
CA ARG A 10 19.99 2.59 -46.26
C ARG A 10 20.59 3.20 -44.99
N VAL A 11 21.78 3.80 -45.09
CA VAL A 11 22.44 4.48 -43.96
C VAL A 11 21.60 5.64 -43.43
N VAL A 12 21.02 6.45 -44.33
CA VAL A 12 20.15 7.56 -43.95
C VAL A 12 18.87 7.08 -43.25
N VAL A 13 18.22 6.03 -43.76
CA VAL A 13 17.02 5.46 -43.12
C VAL A 13 17.35 4.90 -41.73
N THR A 14 18.48 4.20 -41.58
CA THR A 14 18.90 3.71 -40.27
C THR A 14 19.22 4.84 -39.29
N ALA A 15 19.86 5.92 -39.75
CA ALA A 15 20.17 7.07 -38.89
C ALA A 15 18.91 7.81 -38.42
N ILE A 16 17.91 7.98 -39.30
CA ILE A 16 16.61 8.58 -38.97
C ILE A 16 15.83 7.69 -37.99
N ALA A 17 15.84 6.37 -38.18
CA ALA A 17 15.16 5.47 -37.25
C ALA A 17 15.79 5.52 -35.85
N SER A 18 17.12 5.57 -35.75
CA SER A 18 17.83 5.67 -34.47
C SER A 18 17.54 6.98 -33.73
N THR A 19 17.42 8.11 -34.43
CA THR A 19 17.09 9.39 -33.79
C THR A 19 15.64 9.46 -33.30
N ILE A 20 14.69 8.83 -34.00
CA ILE A 20 13.29 8.74 -33.56
C ILE A 20 13.18 7.91 -32.26
N ILE A 21 13.90 6.80 -32.17
CA ILE A 21 13.90 5.94 -30.98
C ILE A 21 14.49 6.68 -29.77
N LEU A 22 15.60 7.41 -29.97
CA LEU A 22 16.23 8.20 -28.90
C LEU A 22 15.34 9.38 -28.44
N ALA A 23 14.61 10.01 -29.36
CA ALA A 23 13.65 11.07 -29.03
C ALA A 23 12.44 10.52 -28.25
N GLY A 24 11.98 9.31 -28.54
CA GLY A 24 10.85 8.69 -27.84
C GLY A 24 11.08 8.46 -26.35
N CYS A 25 12.30 8.12 -25.94
CA CYS A 25 12.62 7.79 -24.55
C CYS A 25 12.75 9.01 -23.62
N SER A 26 12.88 10.23 -24.14
CA SER A 26 13.14 11.44 -23.34
C SER A 26 12.26 12.63 -23.72
N SER A 27 11.21 12.43 -24.52
CA SER A 27 10.47 13.56 -25.10
C SER A 27 9.62 14.34 -24.07
N PRO A 28 9.69 15.69 -24.09
CA PRO A 28 8.72 16.59 -23.46
C PRO A 28 7.27 16.41 -23.95
N PHE A 29 7.10 15.68 -25.06
CA PHE A 29 5.80 15.32 -25.64
C PHE A 29 5.03 14.36 -24.72
N ALA A 30 5.70 13.39 -24.10
CA ALA A 30 5.06 12.50 -23.11
C ALA A 30 4.55 13.28 -21.90
N GLU A 31 5.31 14.27 -21.42
CA GLU A 31 4.89 15.16 -20.33
C GLU A 31 3.71 16.04 -20.74
N SER A 32 3.71 16.57 -21.96
CA SER A 32 2.62 17.41 -22.49
C SER A 32 1.34 16.61 -22.73
N MET A 33 1.43 15.36 -23.19
CA MET A 33 0.27 14.48 -23.29
C MET A 33 -0.31 14.14 -21.92
N ARG A 34 0.54 13.92 -20.89
CA ARG A 34 0.06 13.63 -19.53
C ARG A 34 -0.81 14.75 -18.96
N LYS A 35 -0.54 16.01 -19.31
CA LYS A 35 -1.35 17.18 -18.89
C LYS A 35 -2.80 17.15 -19.41
N VAL A 36 -3.07 16.40 -20.48
CA VAL A 36 -4.40 16.32 -21.11
C VAL A 36 -5.05 14.93 -21.04
N THR A 37 -4.29 13.90 -20.65
CA THR A 37 -4.79 12.52 -20.50
C THR A 37 -5.00 12.09 -19.05
N TYR A 38 -4.39 12.77 -18.08
CA TYR A 38 -4.60 12.52 -16.67
C TYR A 38 -5.27 13.72 -16.00
N ALA A 39 -6.06 13.46 -14.97
CA ALA A 39 -6.66 14.53 -14.19
C ALA A 39 -5.56 15.41 -13.54
N PRO A 40 -5.76 16.73 -13.39
CA PRO A 40 -4.75 17.65 -12.84
C PRO A 40 -4.18 17.21 -11.47
N GLU A 41 -4.97 16.47 -10.71
CA GLU A 41 -4.65 15.93 -9.38
C GLU A 41 -4.01 14.52 -9.40
N PHE A 42 -3.93 13.86 -10.56
CA PHE A 42 -3.34 12.53 -10.67
C PHE A 42 -1.82 12.61 -10.48
N LYS A 43 -1.33 12.12 -9.34
CA LYS A 43 0.09 11.99 -9.03
C LYS A 43 0.44 10.51 -8.92
N TYR A 44 1.55 10.10 -9.52
CA TYR A 44 2.12 8.77 -9.25
C TYR A 44 2.59 8.73 -7.80
N THR A 45 2.15 7.72 -7.04
CA THR A 45 2.64 7.49 -5.68
C THR A 45 4.12 7.12 -5.74
N GLU A 46 4.95 7.83 -4.97
CA GLU A 46 6.38 7.54 -4.89
C GLU A 46 6.61 6.17 -4.23
N GLN A 47 7.65 5.44 -4.66
CA GLN A 47 7.98 4.13 -4.05
C GLN A 47 8.24 4.21 -2.55
N ALA A 48 8.76 5.33 -2.06
CA ALA A 48 8.97 5.54 -0.62
C ALA A 48 7.63 5.52 0.15
N VAL A 49 6.57 6.09 -0.43
CA VAL A 49 5.22 6.10 0.16
C VAL A 49 4.63 4.69 0.19
N LEU A 50 4.79 3.92 -0.89
CA LEU A 50 4.35 2.50 -0.97
C LEU A 50 5.12 1.57 -0.01
N ARG A 51 6.22 2.04 0.60
CA ARG A 51 7.03 1.27 1.55
C ARG A 51 7.00 1.90 2.95
N SER A 52 6.22 2.95 3.14
CA SER A 52 6.01 3.60 4.43
C SER A 52 5.35 2.63 5.41
N ASP A 53 5.58 2.83 6.70
CA ASP A 53 4.94 2.01 7.72
C ASP A 53 3.42 2.26 7.76
N MET A 54 2.93 3.43 7.35
CA MET A 54 1.49 3.69 7.16
C MET A 54 0.88 2.87 6.03
N ASP A 55 1.57 2.75 4.89
CA ASP A 55 1.08 1.90 3.79
C ASP A 55 1.06 0.43 4.19
N LYS A 56 2.11 -0.06 4.87
CA LYS A 56 2.12 -1.42 5.45
C LYS A 56 0.99 -1.62 6.46
N LEU A 57 0.68 -0.61 7.28
CA LEU A 57 -0.44 -0.67 8.22
C LEU A 57 -1.77 -0.79 7.48
N GLY A 58 -1.95 -0.03 6.39
CA GLY A 58 -3.10 -0.14 5.49
C GLY A 58 -3.24 -1.53 4.85
N GLN A 59 -2.12 -2.12 4.41
CA GLN A 59 -2.11 -3.48 3.87
C GLN A 59 -2.56 -4.51 4.92
N GLN A 60 -2.02 -4.45 6.15
CA GLN A 60 -2.45 -5.34 7.22
C GLN A 60 -3.92 -5.13 7.60
N MET A 61 -4.43 -3.89 7.48
CA MET A 61 -5.84 -3.62 7.70
C MET A 61 -6.73 -4.33 6.67
N SER A 62 -6.34 -4.30 5.40
CA SER A 62 -7.06 -5.01 4.35
C SER A 62 -7.01 -6.53 4.53
N LEU A 63 -5.89 -7.08 5.01
CA LEU A 63 -5.79 -8.50 5.34
C LEU A 63 -6.71 -8.89 6.51
N LEU A 64 -6.79 -8.04 7.54
CA LEU A 64 -7.72 -8.24 8.65
C LEU A 64 -9.18 -8.24 8.15
N GLU A 65 -9.56 -7.28 7.32
CA GLU A 65 -10.92 -7.22 6.74
C GLU A 65 -11.26 -8.48 5.91
N GLN A 66 -10.31 -8.96 5.10
CA GLN A 66 -10.49 -10.17 4.31
C GLN A 66 -10.66 -11.42 5.19
N ALA A 67 -9.83 -11.57 6.23
CA ALA A 67 -9.94 -12.68 7.18
C ALA A 67 -11.31 -12.65 7.91
N LEU A 68 -11.79 -11.46 8.27
CA LEU A 68 -13.08 -11.27 8.94
C LEU A 68 -14.30 -11.47 8.02
N ALA A 69 -14.13 -11.27 6.70
CA ALA A 69 -15.19 -11.46 5.71
C ALA A 69 -15.40 -12.93 5.33
N LYS A 70 -14.51 -13.83 5.73
CA LYS A 70 -14.68 -15.26 5.48
C LYS A 70 -15.95 -15.77 6.16
N PRO A 71 -16.71 -16.67 5.49
CA PRO A 71 -17.84 -17.33 6.12
C PRO A 71 -17.37 -18.11 7.36
N TYR A 72 -18.30 -18.35 8.28
CA TYR A 72 -18.02 -19.17 9.45
C TYR A 72 -17.56 -20.56 8.99
N GLY A 73 -16.38 -21.00 9.43
CA GLY A 73 -15.84 -22.31 9.10
C GLY A 73 -16.76 -23.42 9.61
N GLU A 74 -16.92 -24.47 8.80
CA GLU A 74 -17.74 -25.63 9.19
C GLU A 74 -16.89 -26.67 9.91
N THR A 75 -15.57 -26.63 9.71
CA THR A 75 -14.58 -27.52 10.33
C THR A 75 -13.70 -26.77 11.33
N GLU A 76 -13.14 -27.51 12.30
CA GLU A 76 -12.20 -26.97 13.28
C GLU A 76 -10.94 -26.37 12.61
N ASP A 77 -10.44 -27.03 11.56
CA ASP A 77 -9.29 -26.56 10.77
C ASP A 77 -9.56 -25.21 10.08
N GLU A 78 -10.77 -25.01 9.52
CA GLU A 78 -11.15 -23.74 8.91
C GLU A 78 -11.30 -22.61 9.93
N ILE A 79 -11.84 -22.93 11.10
CA ILE A 79 -11.97 -21.98 12.22
C ILE A 79 -10.59 -21.56 12.72
N GLU A 80 -9.67 -22.51 12.92
CA GLU A 80 -8.31 -22.18 13.37
C GLU A 80 -7.53 -21.42 12.29
N ALA A 81 -7.66 -21.79 11.01
CA ALA A 81 -7.02 -21.06 9.93
C ALA A 81 -7.48 -19.58 9.88
N GLN A 82 -8.78 -19.32 10.02
CA GLN A 82 -9.28 -17.95 10.12
C GLN A 82 -8.72 -17.22 11.35
N ARG A 83 -8.66 -17.92 12.49
CA ARG A 83 -8.12 -17.38 13.75
C ARG A 83 -6.66 -16.99 13.62
N GLU A 84 -5.84 -17.82 13.01
CA GLU A 84 -4.42 -17.54 12.76
C GLU A 84 -4.25 -16.31 11.87
N GLU A 85 -5.00 -16.20 10.77
CA GLU A 85 -4.95 -15.02 9.88
C GLU A 85 -5.31 -13.73 10.61
N VAL A 86 -6.36 -13.74 11.44
CA VAL A 86 -6.77 -12.59 12.25
C VAL A 86 -5.67 -12.23 13.25
N LEU A 87 -5.11 -13.22 13.96
CA LEU A 87 -4.07 -12.98 14.96
C LEU A 87 -2.78 -12.45 14.32
N ASP A 88 -2.40 -12.95 13.15
CA ASP A 88 -1.20 -12.51 12.45
C ASP A 88 -1.33 -11.10 11.90
N ALA A 89 -2.47 -10.75 11.29
CA ALA A 89 -2.74 -9.38 10.88
C ALA A 89 -2.63 -8.42 12.09
N LEU A 90 -3.28 -8.75 13.21
CA LEU A 90 -3.25 -7.91 14.42
C LEU A 90 -1.84 -7.80 15.04
N ARG A 91 -1.05 -8.89 15.06
CA ARG A 91 0.35 -8.85 15.53
C ARG A 91 1.20 -7.93 14.66
N ASN A 92 1.08 -8.05 13.35
CA ASN A 92 1.81 -7.21 12.41
C ASN A 92 1.42 -5.74 12.54
N MET A 93 0.13 -5.44 12.71
CA MET A 93 -0.36 -4.07 12.95
C MET A 93 0.23 -3.47 14.22
N SER A 94 0.31 -4.21 15.33
CA SER A 94 0.94 -3.75 16.57
C SER A 94 2.44 -3.45 16.36
N ALA A 95 3.16 -4.35 15.67
CA ALA A 95 4.58 -4.15 15.37
C ALA A 95 4.83 -2.92 14.48
N ILE A 96 3.98 -2.69 13.47
CA ILE A 96 4.05 -1.51 12.60
C ILE A 96 3.71 -0.24 13.39
N ALA A 97 2.63 -0.24 14.17
CA ALA A 97 2.23 0.91 14.99
C ALA A 97 3.31 1.29 16.01
N SER A 98 3.99 0.30 16.61
CA SER A 98 5.11 0.55 17.50
C SER A 98 6.27 1.25 16.81
N ARG A 99 6.57 0.92 15.54
CA ARG A 99 7.61 1.61 14.76
C ARG A 99 7.17 3.01 14.33
N LEU A 100 5.90 3.19 13.98
CA LEU A 100 5.34 4.52 13.70
C LEU A 100 5.46 5.44 14.91
N LYS A 101 5.22 4.91 16.12
CA LYS A 101 5.36 5.66 17.37
C LYS A 101 6.82 6.09 17.66
N THR A 102 7.79 5.21 17.41
CA THR A 102 9.21 5.44 17.76
C THR A 102 10.05 6.04 16.63
N GLY A 103 9.58 5.98 15.38
CA GLY A 103 10.26 6.49 14.21
C GLY A 103 10.25 8.01 14.11
N SER A 104 11.13 8.57 13.29
CA SER A 104 11.26 10.03 13.07
C SER A 104 9.97 10.72 12.61
N GLU A 105 9.05 9.96 12.00
CA GLU A 105 7.73 10.43 11.56
C GLU A 105 6.73 10.59 12.73
N GLY A 106 6.86 9.82 13.82
CA GLY A 106 5.98 9.90 14.99
C GLY A 106 6.59 10.58 16.22
N ALA A 107 7.91 10.52 16.38
CA ALA A 107 8.64 10.96 17.57
C ALA A 107 8.53 12.47 17.88
N ASN A 108 8.08 13.29 16.93
CA ASN A 108 7.94 14.74 17.09
C ASN A 108 6.48 15.24 17.05
N HIS A 109 5.49 14.34 16.95
CA HIS A 109 4.10 14.74 16.78
C HIS A 109 3.25 14.21 17.95
N PRO A 110 2.96 15.03 18.99
CA PRO A 110 2.22 14.60 20.19
C PRO A 110 0.89 13.88 19.88
N PHE A 111 0.23 14.30 18.81
CA PHE A 111 -0.99 13.66 18.31
C PHE A 111 -0.77 12.20 17.87
N MET A 112 0.36 11.88 17.24
CA MET A 112 0.68 10.51 16.84
C MET A 112 0.93 9.61 18.05
N GLU A 113 1.46 10.15 19.15
CA GLU A 113 1.74 9.37 20.35
C GLU A 113 0.45 8.85 21.01
N ASP A 114 -0.51 9.73 21.28
CA ASP A 114 -1.77 9.38 21.95
C ASP A 114 -2.66 8.46 21.09
N TYR A 115 -2.82 8.81 19.81
CA TYR A 115 -3.67 8.04 18.90
C TYR A 115 -3.06 6.68 18.54
N MET A 116 -1.73 6.58 18.42
CA MET A 116 -1.09 5.27 18.24
C MET A 116 -1.15 4.44 19.51
N GLN A 117 -1.01 5.04 20.69
CA GLN A 117 -1.16 4.31 21.95
C GLN A 117 -2.59 3.73 22.11
N ASP A 118 -3.62 4.53 21.81
CA ASP A 118 -5.01 4.07 21.81
C ASP A 118 -5.28 3.00 20.75
N PHE A 119 -4.75 3.19 19.53
CA PHE A 119 -4.82 2.19 18.47
C PHE A 119 -4.18 0.85 18.89
N MET A 120 -2.97 0.89 19.45
CA MET A 120 -2.29 -0.31 19.96
C MET A 120 -3.10 -0.99 21.08
N SER A 121 -3.71 -0.23 21.99
CA SER A 121 -4.60 -0.80 23.01
C SER A 121 -5.81 -1.52 22.42
N LYS A 122 -6.41 -0.97 21.35
CA LYS A 122 -7.51 -1.62 20.63
C LYS A 122 -7.07 -2.89 19.93
N VAL A 123 -5.89 -2.88 19.29
CA VAL A 123 -5.28 -4.06 18.67
C VAL A 123 -5.04 -5.16 19.70
N ASP A 124 -4.48 -4.83 20.86
CA ASP A 124 -4.21 -5.83 21.91
C ASP A 124 -5.51 -6.45 22.47
N LYS A 125 -6.55 -5.63 22.70
CA LYS A 125 -7.88 -6.15 23.07
C LYS A 125 -8.44 -7.09 22.01
N ALA A 126 -8.29 -6.77 20.73
CA ALA A 126 -8.71 -7.63 19.64
C ALA A 126 -7.94 -8.95 19.61
N ARG A 127 -6.62 -8.92 19.83
CA ARG A 127 -5.77 -10.11 19.89
C ARG A 127 -6.18 -11.06 21.01
N VAL A 128 -6.37 -10.53 22.21
CA VAL A 128 -6.82 -11.34 23.36
C VAL A 128 -8.16 -12.00 23.05
N ALA A 129 -9.11 -11.24 22.51
CA ALA A 129 -10.44 -11.75 22.18
C ALA A 129 -10.44 -12.81 21.05
N ALA A 130 -9.58 -12.65 20.04
CA ALA A 130 -9.39 -13.62 18.96
C ALA A 130 -8.64 -14.89 19.42
N SER A 131 -7.85 -14.81 20.50
CA SER A 131 -7.05 -15.93 21.01
C SER A 131 -7.81 -16.96 21.86
N PHE A 132 -9.10 -16.75 22.11
CA PHE A 132 -9.91 -17.73 22.82
C PHE A 132 -10.26 -18.93 21.93
N GLU A 133 -10.51 -20.08 22.58
CA GLU A 133 -10.95 -21.32 21.92
C GLU A 133 -12.18 -21.10 21.02
N GLN A 134 -13.10 -20.22 21.46
CA GLN A 134 -14.12 -19.65 20.60
C GLN A 134 -13.75 -18.18 20.28
N PRO A 135 -13.18 -17.89 19.10
CA PRO A 135 -12.67 -16.56 18.77
C PRO A 135 -13.78 -15.50 18.76
N ARG A 136 -13.48 -14.33 19.32
CA ARG A 136 -14.43 -13.19 19.34
C ARG A 136 -13.92 -12.06 18.47
N TYR A 137 -14.42 -11.98 17.24
CA TYR A 137 -13.93 -11.01 16.25
C TYR A 137 -14.57 -9.61 16.31
N TYR A 138 -15.51 -9.36 17.21
CA TYR A 138 -16.13 -8.03 17.36
C TYR A 138 -15.10 -6.90 17.55
N PHE A 139 -14.07 -7.14 18.37
CA PHE A 139 -13.02 -6.14 18.60
C PHE A 139 -12.08 -6.00 17.40
N ALA A 140 -11.80 -7.08 16.67
CA ALA A 140 -11.06 -7.03 15.41
C ALA A 140 -11.81 -6.19 14.35
N GLY A 141 -13.13 -6.34 14.25
CA GLY A 141 -13.96 -5.49 13.38
C GLY A 141 -13.95 -4.01 13.78
N LYS A 142 -13.82 -3.68 15.07
CA LYS A 142 -13.60 -2.28 15.51
C LYS A 142 -12.25 -1.73 15.10
N VAL A 143 -11.21 -2.56 15.12
CA VAL A 143 -9.88 -2.20 14.64
C VAL A 143 -9.93 -1.92 13.14
N ALA A 144 -10.64 -2.74 12.35
CA ALA A 144 -10.88 -2.54 10.92
C ALA A 144 -11.40 -1.12 10.58
N GLY A 145 -12.36 -0.62 11.37
CA GLY A 145 -12.90 0.74 11.19
C GLY A 145 -11.99 1.88 11.68
N GLY A 146 -10.90 1.59 12.39
CA GLY A 146 -10.11 2.57 13.14
C GLY A 146 -9.34 3.60 12.30
N CYS A 147 -8.89 3.22 11.10
CA CYS A 147 -8.11 4.10 10.21
C CYS A 147 -8.86 5.39 9.85
N THR A 148 -10.16 5.26 9.56
CA THR A 148 -11.00 6.39 9.17
C THR A 148 -11.13 7.43 10.27
N SER A 149 -11.13 7.01 11.54
CA SER A 149 -11.26 7.92 12.68
C SER A 149 -10.04 8.83 12.83
N CYS A 150 -8.83 8.30 12.61
CA CYS A 150 -7.61 9.09 12.70
C CYS A 150 -7.49 10.04 11.49
N HIS A 151 -7.75 9.53 10.28
CA HIS A 151 -7.57 10.33 9.06
C HIS A 151 -8.69 11.36 8.83
N LYS A 152 -9.90 11.19 9.39
CA LYS A 152 -10.97 12.18 9.28
C LYS A 152 -10.68 13.46 10.06
N VAL A 153 -9.94 13.36 11.16
CA VAL A 153 -9.67 14.50 12.06
C VAL A 153 -8.36 15.22 11.69
N ASN A 154 -7.42 14.55 10.99
CA ASN A 154 -6.02 15.02 10.87
C ASN A 154 -5.47 14.97 9.44
N ARG A 155 -6.35 14.97 8.43
CA ARG A 155 -5.95 15.09 7.03
C ARG A 155 -5.94 16.53 6.58
#